data_AF-A0A2T5ETC8-F1
#
_entry.id   AF-A0A2T5ETC8-F1
#
_cell.length_a   1.000
_cell.length_b   1.000
_cell.length_c   1.000
_cell.angle_alpha   90.00
_cell.angle_beta   90.00
_cell.angle_gamma   90.00
#
_symmetry.space_group_name_H-M   'P 1'
#
loop_
_entity.id
_entity.type
_entity.pdbx_description
1 polymer ?
#
loop_
_entity_poly.entity_id
_entity_poly.type
_entity_poly.pdbx_seq_one_letter_code
_entity_poly.pdbx_strand_id
1 'polypeptide(L)'
;MTQARATQVSLTDTAYFHCIHRSVRHAFLYGKDGYSGKSFEHRRLWLVERIHYLSDLFSVDVCAYAVMSNHYLLVLHVDVEQAEAWSHKEVTTRWC
;
A
#
# COMPACT_ATOMS: atom_id res chain seq x y z
N MET A 1 22.36 6.10 2.71
CA MET A 1 21.61 6.86 3.74
C MET A 1 20.12 6.74 3.45
N THR A 2 19.30 6.50 4.46
CA THR A 2 17.83 6.55 4.33
C THR A 2 17.38 8.00 4.20
N GLN A 3 16.57 8.31 3.19
CA GLN A 3 15.95 9.63 3.03
C GLN A 3 14.54 9.64 3.62
N ALA A 4 14.05 10.83 4.00
CA ALA A 4 12.68 10.98 4.46
C ALA A 4 11.71 10.74 3.28
N ARG A 5 10.60 10.02 3.50
CA ARG A 5 9.64 9.72 2.41
C ARG A 5 9.10 10.99 1.74
N ALA A 6 8.95 12.07 2.48
CA ALA A 6 8.53 13.37 1.95
C ALA A 6 9.50 13.94 0.90
N THR A 7 10.77 13.51 0.89
CA THR A 7 11.76 13.91 -0.13
C THR A 7 11.91 12.90 -1.26
N GLN A 8 11.14 11.81 -1.24
CA GLN A 8 11.18 10.74 -2.25
C GLN A 8 10.01 10.83 -3.25
N VAL A 9 9.04 11.71 -2.99
CA VAL A 9 7.83 11.90 -3.81
C VAL A 9 7.89 13.29 -4.43
N SER A 10 7.74 13.35 -5.76
CA SER A 10 7.73 14.60 -6.52
C SER A 10 6.54 14.61 -7.48
N LEU A 11 5.46 15.29 -7.05
CA LEU A 11 4.23 15.40 -7.85
C LEU A 11 4.40 16.32 -9.08
N THR A 12 5.45 17.14 -9.10
CA THR A 12 5.80 17.93 -10.29
C THR A 12 6.40 17.06 -11.39
N ASP A 13 7.05 15.96 -11.04
CA ASP A 13 7.67 15.04 -12.00
C ASP A 13 6.69 13.95 -12.47
N THR A 14 5.94 13.37 -11.53
CA THR A 14 4.93 12.35 -11.84
C THR A 14 3.93 12.15 -10.70
N ALA A 15 2.68 11.83 -11.04
CA ALA A 15 1.67 11.37 -10.09
C ALA A 15 1.71 9.84 -9.87
N TYR A 16 2.53 9.11 -10.62
CA TYR A 16 2.57 7.64 -10.60
C TYR A 16 3.80 7.11 -9.85
N PHE A 17 3.57 6.18 -8.92
CA PHE A 17 4.62 5.61 -8.07
C PHE A 17 4.56 4.09 -8.03
N HIS A 18 5.73 3.45 -8.21
CA HIS A 18 5.90 2.02 -7.98
C HIS A 18 6.43 1.79 -6.56
N CYS A 19 5.55 1.36 -5.67
CA CYS A 19 5.87 1.07 -4.27
C CYS A 19 6.14 -0.41 -4.06
N ILE A 20 7.20 -0.73 -3.33
CA ILE A 20 7.61 -2.09 -3.03
C ILE A 20 7.74 -2.26 -1.52
N HIS A 21 7.13 -3.31 -0.99
CA HIS A 21 7.34 -3.70 0.39
C HIS A 21 7.75 -5.16 0.48
N ARG A 22 8.81 -5.44 1.24
CA ARG A 22 9.33 -6.79 1.46
C ARG A 22 9.35 -7.10 2.94
N SER A 23 8.80 -8.25 3.30
CA SER A 23 8.96 -8.82 4.63
C SER A 23 10.35 -9.43 4.76
N VAL A 24 11.02 -9.14 5.88
CA VAL A 24 12.38 -9.62 6.19
C VAL A 24 12.35 -10.57 7.38
N ARG A 25 13.48 -11.24 7.67
CA ARG A 25 13.63 -12.15 8.83
C ARG A 25 12.60 -13.27 8.89
N HIS A 26 12.26 -13.85 7.73
CA HIS A 26 11.28 -14.93 7.59
C HIS A 26 9.87 -14.54 8.09
N ALA A 27 9.57 -13.24 8.21
CA ALA A 27 8.18 -12.81 8.26
C ALA A 27 7.57 -13.04 6.87
N PHE A 28 6.44 -13.72 6.82
CA PHE A 28 5.67 -13.95 5.60
C PHE A 28 4.37 -13.14 5.66
N LEU A 29 3.99 -12.56 4.53
CA LEU A 29 2.69 -11.91 4.35
C LEU A 29 1.57 -12.96 4.36
N TYR A 30 1.77 -14.04 3.60
CA TYR A 30 0.91 -15.22 3.55
C TYR A 30 1.74 -16.42 3.08
N GLY A 31 1.14 -17.60 3.00
CA GLY A 31 1.80 -18.82 2.55
C GLY A 31 2.00 -19.84 3.67
N LYS A 32 2.60 -20.98 3.34
CA LYS A 32 2.93 -22.02 4.32
C LYS A 32 4.32 -21.78 4.88
N ASP A 33 4.42 -21.66 6.20
CA ASP A 33 5.71 -21.64 6.88
C ASP A 33 6.37 -23.02 6.78
N GLY A 34 7.53 -23.08 6.14
CA GLY A 34 8.30 -24.32 5.97
C GLY A 34 8.87 -24.87 7.28
N TYR A 35 9.02 -24.05 8.32
CA TYR A 35 9.54 -24.47 9.62
C TYR A 35 8.44 -25.04 10.53
N SER A 36 7.37 -24.28 10.79
CA SER A 36 6.27 -24.76 11.65
C SER A 36 5.21 -25.58 10.93
N GLY A 37 5.20 -25.57 9.59
CA GLY A 37 4.14 -26.19 8.77
C GLY A 37 2.83 -25.41 8.75
N LYS A 38 2.71 -24.31 9.51
CA LYS A 38 1.48 -23.52 9.62
C LYS A 38 1.16 -22.79 8.32
N SER A 39 -0.10 -22.83 7.90
CA SER A 39 -0.58 -22.10 6.72
C SER A 39 -1.15 -20.73 7.11
N PHE A 40 -0.71 -19.71 6.38
CA PHE A 40 -1.20 -18.34 6.45
C PHE A 40 -1.85 -17.89 5.12
N GLU A 41 -2.22 -18.82 4.24
CA GLU A 41 -2.87 -18.53 2.94
C GLU A 41 -4.11 -17.63 3.07
N HIS A 42 -4.88 -17.77 4.16
CA HIS A 42 -6.05 -16.93 4.44
C HIS A 42 -5.74 -15.43 4.44
N ARG A 43 -4.50 -15.03 4.75
CA ARG A 43 -4.07 -13.61 4.78
C ARG A 43 -3.94 -12.99 3.39
N ARG A 44 -3.84 -13.81 2.33
CA ARG A 44 -3.71 -13.29 0.96
C ARG A 44 -4.90 -12.41 0.61
N LEU A 45 -6.11 -12.89 0.91
CA LEU A 45 -7.34 -12.12 0.68
C LEU A 45 -7.36 -10.84 1.53
N TRP A 46 -7.03 -10.96 2.82
CA TRP A 46 -6.98 -9.80 3.72
C TRP A 46 -6.01 -8.72 3.25
N LEU A 47 -4.87 -9.11 2.67
CA LEU A 47 -3.91 -8.14 2.13
C LEU A 47 -4.49 -7.39 0.94
N VAL A 48 -5.14 -8.08 0.01
CA VAL A 48 -5.79 -7.47 -1.16
C VAL A 48 -6.94 -6.56 -0.73
N GLU A 49 -7.82 -7.03 0.16
CA GLU A 49 -8.91 -6.22 0.72
C GLU A 49 -8.37 -4.98 1.44
N ARG A 50 -7.26 -5.12 2.19
CA ARG A 50 -6.64 -4.00 2.87
C ARG A 50 -6.04 -2.97 1.91
N ILE A 51 -5.46 -3.40 0.79
CA ILE A 51 -4.95 -2.50 -0.26
C ILE A 51 -6.09 -1.65 -0.81
N HIS A 52 -7.21 -2.27 -1.18
CA HIS A 52 -8.38 -1.55 -1.73
C HIS A 52 -9.05 -0.65 -0.69
N TYR A 53 -9.24 -1.15 0.53
CA TYR A 53 -9.79 -0.33 1.60
C TYR A 53 -8.95 0.93 1.86
N LEU A 54 -7.62 0.80 1.86
CA LEU A 54 -6.74 1.95 2.07
C LEU A 54 -6.79 2.93 0.89
N SER A 55 -6.93 2.46 -0.35
CA SER A 55 -7.13 3.37 -1.49
C SER A 55 -8.45 4.12 -1.42
N ASP A 56 -9.48 3.60 -0.74
CA ASP A 56 -10.74 4.34 -0.56
C ASP A 56 -10.61 5.46 0.50
N LEU A 57 -9.67 5.30 1.45
CA LEU A 57 -9.43 6.30 2.49
C LEU A 57 -8.49 7.42 2.05
N PHE A 58 -7.53 7.10 1.20
CA PHE A 58 -6.54 8.04 0.68
C PHE A 58 -6.91 8.52 -0.72
N SER A 59 -6.44 9.69 -1.10
CA SER A 59 -6.64 10.19 -2.46
C SER A 59 -5.61 9.57 -3.42
N VAL A 60 -5.72 8.25 -3.59
CA VAL A 60 -4.82 7.46 -4.44
C VAL A 60 -5.58 6.34 -5.14
N ASP A 61 -5.21 6.05 -6.39
CA ASP A 61 -5.72 4.90 -7.12
C ASP A 61 -4.71 3.77 -7.16
N VAL A 62 -5.19 2.52 -7.12
CA VAL A 62 -4.36 1.33 -7.37
C VAL A 62 -4.44 0.97 -8.85
N CYS A 63 -3.45 1.41 -9.63
CA CYS A 63 -3.39 1.12 -11.07
C CYS A 63 -3.06 -0.36 -11.34
N ALA A 64 -2.18 -0.94 -10.53
CA ALA A 64 -1.81 -2.35 -10.59
C ALA A 64 -1.24 -2.81 -9.24
N TYR A 65 -1.36 -4.12 -8.95
CA TYR A 65 -0.70 -4.71 -7.80
C TYR A 65 -0.26 -6.15 -8.07
N ALA A 66 0.77 -6.59 -7.36
CA ALA A 66 1.18 -7.98 -7.29
C ALA A 66 1.51 -8.35 -5.84
N VAL A 67 1.01 -9.50 -5.39
CA VAL A 67 1.13 -9.95 -4.00
C VAL A 67 1.77 -11.34 -4.00
N MET A 68 2.91 -11.44 -3.30
CA MET A 68 3.70 -12.66 -3.12
C MET A 68 3.86 -12.95 -1.62
N SER A 69 4.26 -14.17 -1.24
CA SER A 69 4.32 -14.60 0.16
C SER A 69 5.26 -13.75 1.04
N ASN A 70 6.23 -13.06 0.46
CA ASN A 70 7.25 -12.28 1.18
C ASN A 70 7.39 -10.82 0.70
N HIS A 71 6.63 -10.39 -0.31
CA HIS A 71 6.62 -9.00 -0.76
C HIS A 71 5.36 -8.69 -1.56
N TYR A 72 5.06 -7.40 -1.68
CA TYR A 72 4.05 -6.90 -2.61
C TYR A 72 4.59 -5.69 -3.38
N LEU A 73 4.00 -5.48 -4.55
CA LEU A 73 4.27 -4.39 -5.48
C LEU A 73 2.95 -3.66 -5.70
N LEU A 74 2.96 -2.33 -5.60
CA LEU A 74 1.82 -1.46 -5.92
C LEU A 74 2.26 -0.44 -6.96
N VAL A 75 1.45 -0.25 -7.99
CA VAL A 75 1.51 0.93 -8.85
C VAL A 75 0.36 1.84 -8.42
N LEU A 76 0.71 2.99 -7.87
CA LEU A 76 -0.23 3.95 -7.33
C LEU A 76 -0.25 5.21 -8.18
N HIS A 77 -1.42 5.82 -8.32
CA HIS A 77 -1.60 7.18 -8.82
C HIS A 77 -2.05 8.07 -7.67
N VAL A 78 -1.49 9.26 -7.54
CA VAL A 78 -1.92 10.27 -6.56
C VAL A 78 -2.94 11.19 -7.21
N ASP A 79 -4.18 11.18 -6.72
CA ASP A 79 -5.24 12.08 -7.21
C ASP A 79 -5.15 13.43 -6.48
N VAL A 80 -4.36 14.34 -7.04
CA VAL A 80 -4.10 15.65 -6.45
C VAL A 80 -5.38 16.51 -6.42
N GLU A 81 -6.17 16.45 -7.49
CA GLU A 81 -7.40 17.26 -7.61
C GLU A 81 -8.42 16.87 -6.53
N GLN A 82 -8.60 15.56 -6.31
CA GLN A 82 -9.49 15.08 -5.25
C GLN A 82 -8.96 15.41 -3.86
N ALA A 83 -7.65 15.28 -3.63
CA ALA A 83 -7.04 15.64 -2.35
C ALA A 83 -7.24 17.12 -2.02
N GLU A 84 -7.07 18.00 -3.00
CA GLU A 84 -7.27 19.45 -2.86
C GLU A 84 -8.75 19.84 -2.68
N ALA A 85 -9.67 19.05 -3.25
CA ALA A 85 -11.11 19.25 -3.10
C ALA A 85 -11.64 18.86 -1.71
N TRP A 86 -10.90 18.06 -0.93
CA TRP A 86 -11.35 17.63 0.40
C TRP A 86 -11.25 18.73 1.45
N SER A 87 -12.35 18.92 2.19
CA SER A 87 -12.33 19.78 3.38
C SER A 87 -11.55 19.13 4.53
N HIS A 88 -11.02 19.92 5.46
CA HIS A 88 -10.39 19.38 6.68
C HIS A 88 -11.30 18.41 7.46
N LYS A 89 -12.62 18.66 7.45
CA LYS A 89 -13.60 17.78 8.08
C LYS A 89 -13.66 16.43 7.36
N GLU A 90 -13.72 16.44 6.03
CA GLU A 90 -13.71 15.21 5.20
C GLU A 90 -12.43 14.40 5.44
N VAL A 91 -11.28 15.07 5.42
CA VAL A 91 -9.99 14.44 5.75
C VAL A 91 -10.05 13.80 7.14
N THR A 92 -10.55 14.51 8.14
CA THR A 92 -10.65 13.95 9.51
C THR A 92 -11.57 12.72 9.55
N THR A 93 -12.74 12.78 8.90
CA THR A 93 -13.70 11.66 8.86
C THR A 93 -13.15 10.42 8.17
N ARG A 94 -12.31 10.57 7.14
CA ARG A 94 -11.67 9.42 6.46
C ARG A 94 -10.59 8.73 7.29
N TRP A 95 -9.98 9.44 8.24
CA TRP A 95 -8.90 8.92 9.09
C TRP A 95 -9.37 8.39 10.46
N CYS A 96 -10.55 8.79 10.94
CA CYS A 96 -11.16 8.33 12.20
C CYS A 96 -11.82 6.94 12.06
#